data_AF-A0A537PLV6-F1
#
_entry.id   AF-A0A537PLV6-F1
#
_cell.length_a   1.000
_cell.length_b   1.000
_cell.length_c   1.000
_cell.angle_alpha   90.00
_cell.angle_beta   90.00
_cell.angle_gamma   90.00
#
_symmetry.space_group_name_H-M   'P 1'
#
loop_
_entity.id
_entity.type
_entity.pdbx_description
1 polymer ?
#
loop_
_entity_poly.entity_id
_entity_poly.type
_entity_poly.pdbx_seq_one_letter_code
_entity_poly.pdbx_strand_id
1 'polypeptide(L)'
;ELRRVRNIRPSFRWGLWAGLAYSALDTYVLRGAAPWTLHHHPDHLQLDRASTASRIEYPRPDGKISFDRLSSVFISNTNHEEDQPPHLRLRDPAKAIAVNYRLYDSPEQRYCPAGVYEIVQQAETGEPYLQINAQNCVHCKTCDIKDPEQNIDWVVPEGGGGPNYPNM
;
A
#
# COMPACT_ATOMS: atom_id res chain seq x y z
N GLU A 1 8.84 -13.17 23.48
CA GLU A 1 7.48 -12.93 22.95
C GLU A 1 7.36 -13.32 21.48
N LEU A 2 7.98 -12.60 20.53
CA LEU A 2 7.88 -12.81 19.07
C LEU A 2 8.16 -14.26 18.60
N ARG A 3 9.15 -14.93 19.19
CA ARG A 3 9.47 -16.34 18.86
C ARG A 3 8.28 -17.29 19.06
N ARG A 4 7.42 -17.04 20.06
CA ARG A 4 6.25 -17.90 20.37
C ARG A 4 5.12 -17.76 19.36
N VAL A 5 5.05 -16.64 18.63
CA VAL A 5 3.99 -16.34 17.66
C VAL A 5 4.48 -16.36 16.21
N ARG A 6 5.73 -16.79 16.00
CA ARG A 6 6.42 -16.73 14.69
C ARG A 6 5.71 -17.44 13.55
N ASN A 7 4.88 -18.44 13.85
CA ASN A 7 4.17 -19.24 12.85
C ASN A 7 2.72 -18.78 12.63
N ILE A 8 2.18 -17.86 13.44
CA ILE A 8 0.79 -17.40 13.33
C ILE A 8 0.57 -16.76 11.96
N ARG A 9 1.24 -15.64 11.65
CA ARG A 9 1.04 -14.93 10.37
C ARG A 9 1.36 -15.78 9.13
N PRO A 10 2.50 -16.50 9.03
CA PRO A 10 2.77 -17.33 7.87
C PRO A 10 1.73 -18.42 7.61
N SER A 11 1.04 -18.93 8.64
CA SER A 11 0.05 -20.00 8.48
C SER A 11 -1.16 -19.59 7.62
N PHE A 12 -1.48 -18.29 7.57
CA PHE A 12 -2.58 -17.74 6.77
C PHE A 12 -2.33 -17.77 5.26
N ARG A 13 -1.13 -18.16 4.81
CA ARG A 13 -0.88 -18.48 3.39
C ARG A 13 -1.72 -19.65 2.89
N TRP A 14 -2.22 -20.48 3.80
CA TRP A 14 -3.14 -21.59 3.51
C TRP A 14 -4.62 -21.15 3.51
N GLY A 15 -4.89 -19.85 3.60
CA GLY A 15 -6.22 -19.28 3.73
C GLY A 15 -6.64 -19.05 5.18
N LEU A 16 -7.75 -18.33 5.36
CA LEU A 16 -8.25 -17.87 6.66
C LEU A 16 -8.49 -19.03 7.63
N TRP A 17 -9.28 -20.04 7.24
CA TRP A 17 -9.69 -21.11 8.12
C TRP A 17 -8.55 -22.05 8.52
N ALA A 18 -7.71 -22.45 7.56
CA ALA A 18 -6.55 -23.29 7.84
C ALA A 18 -5.51 -22.54 8.70
N GLY A 19 -5.28 -21.26 8.42
CA GLY A 19 -4.40 -20.40 9.23
C GLY A 19 -4.90 -20.25 10.67
N LEU A 20 -6.21 -20.05 10.86
CA LEU A 20 -6.83 -19.99 12.19
C LEU A 20 -6.69 -21.32 12.94
N ALA A 21 -7.01 -22.43 12.31
CA ALA A 21 -6.90 -23.76 12.92
C ALA A 21 -5.45 -24.06 13.34
N TYR A 22 -4.48 -23.78 12.47
CA TYR A 22 -3.06 -23.94 12.80
C TYR A 22 -2.63 -22.99 13.93
N SER A 23 -3.05 -21.72 13.88
CA SER A 23 -2.70 -20.74 14.91
C SER A 23 -3.25 -21.11 16.29
N ALA A 24 -4.47 -21.66 16.34
CA ALA A 24 -5.04 -22.19 17.57
C ALA A 24 -4.23 -23.39 18.09
N LEU A 25 -3.85 -24.34 17.22
CA LEU A 25 -3.00 -25.47 17.59
C LEU A 25 -1.63 -25.01 18.13
N ASP A 26 -0.94 -24.12 17.41
CA ASP A 26 0.39 -23.63 17.79
C ASP A 26 0.34 -22.84 19.10
N THR A 27 -0.72 -22.05 19.32
CA THR A 27 -0.87 -21.22 20.53
C THR A 27 -1.30 -22.03 21.76
N TYR A 28 -2.33 -22.87 21.64
CA TYR A 28 -2.94 -23.52 22.80
C TYR A 28 -2.30 -24.88 23.13
N VAL A 29 -1.88 -25.64 22.12
CA VAL A 29 -1.32 -26.99 22.31
C VAL A 29 0.21 -26.94 22.35
N LEU A 30 0.84 -26.38 21.31
CA LEU A 30 2.30 -26.31 21.23
C LEU A 30 2.87 -25.15 22.05
N ARG A 31 2.04 -24.19 22.46
CA ARG A 31 2.43 -22.99 23.23
C ARG A 31 3.60 -22.22 22.58
N GLY A 32 3.62 -22.19 21.24
CA GLY A 32 4.67 -21.57 20.45
C GLY A 32 6.01 -22.32 20.44
N ALA A 33 6.02 -23.59 20.85
CA ALA A 33 7.21 -24.45 20.89
C ALA A 33 7.32 -25.42 19.70
N ALA A 34 6.59 -25.18 18.61
CA ALA A 34 6.70 -25.98 17.39
C ALA A 34 8.17 -26.12 16.95
N PRO A 35 8.64 -27.34 16.59
CA PRO A 35 10.04 -27.57 16.21
C PRO A 35 10.41 -27.04 14.82
N TRP A 36 9.52 -26.27 14.18
CA TRP A 36 9.73 -25.63 12.88
C TRP A 36 9.42 -24.13 12.92
N THR A 37 9.88 -23.44 11.87
CA THR A 37 9.56 -22.04 11.59
C THR A 37 9.07 -21.92 10.14
N LEU A 38 7.87 -21.38 9.97
CA LEU A 38 7.31 -21.10 8.64
C LEU A 38 7.96 -19.84 8.06
N HIS A 39 8.08 -19.79 6.74
CA HIS A 39 8.69 -18.66 6.02
C HIS A 39 7.66 -17.77 5.33
N HIS A 40 8.01 -16.49 5.20
CA HIS A 40 7.26 -15.48 4.47
C HIS A 40 7.74 -15.35 3.02
N HIS A 41 6.96 -14.61 2.23
CA HIS A 41 7.31 -14.15 0.89
C HIS A 41 7.31 -12.61 0.86
N PRO A 42 8.03 -11.97 -0.08
CA PRO A 42 7.93 -10.54 -0.30
C PRO A 42 6.53 -10.13 -0.78
N ASP A 43 6.00 -9.04 -0.22
CA ASP A 43 4.62 -8.60 -0.47
C ASP A 43 4.41 -8.00 -1.88
N HIS A 44 5.43 -7.31 -2.42
CA HIS A 44 5.37 -6.75 -3.78
C HIS A 44 5.25 -7.82 -4.88
N LEU A 45 5.67 -9.05 -4.61
CA LEU A 45 5.57 -10.18 -5.54
C LEU A 45 4.18 -10.86 -5.52
N GLN A 46 3.25 -10.40 -4.68
CA GLN A 46 1.95 -11.06 -4.47
C GLN A 46 0.80 -10.40 -5.23
N LEU A 47 1.09 -9.53 -6.21
CA LEU A 47 0.06 -8.96 -7.08
C LEU A 47 -0.16 -9.84 -8.30
N ASP A 48 -1.42 -10.16 -8.57
CA ASP A 48 -1.83 -10.72 -9.86
C ASP A 48 -1.95 -9.61 -10.90
N ARG A 49 -1.76 -9.96 -12.17
CA ARG A 49 -2.01 -9.02 -13.28
C ARG A 49 -3.48 -8.64 -13.32
N ALA A 50 -3.76 -7.40 -13.71
CA ALA A 50 -5.12 -6.89 -13.79
C ALA A 50 -6.00 -7.73 -14.74
N SER A 51 -5.42 -8.28 -15.81
CA SER A 51 -6.13 -9.12 -16.79
C SER A 51 -6.61 -10.48 -16.24
N THR A 52 -6.01 -10.96 -15.14
CA THR A 52 -6.38 -12.23 -14.50
C THR A 52 -7.16 -12.04 -13.21
N ALA A 53 -7.24 -10.81 -12.70
CA ALA A 53 -7.94 -10.48 -11.47
C ALA A 53 -9.39 -10.08 -11.73
N SER A 54 -10.28 -10.40 -10.79
CA SER A 54 -11.65 -9.90 -10.81
C SER A 54 -11.72 -8.50 -10.22
N ARG A 55 -12.36 -7.57 -10.93
CA ARG A 55 -12.56 -6.20 -10.43
C ARG A 55 -13.51 -6.22 -9.23
N ILE A 56 -13.11 -5.54 -8.15
CA ILE A 56 -13.95 -5.33 -6.98
C ILE A 56 -14.73 -4.02 -7.16
N GLU A 57 -16.05 -4.09 -7.01
CA GLU A 57 -16.93 -2.91 -7.01
C GLU A 57 -17.14 -2.44 -5.57
N TYR A 58 -16.51 -1.32 -5.20
CA TYR A 58 -16.72 -0.70 -3.91
C TYR A 58 -17.93 0.25 -3.95
N PRO A 59 -18.84 0.20 -2.95
CA PRO A 59 -19.91 1.17 -2.82
C PRO A 59 -19.37 2.60 -2.73
N ARG A 60 -20.13 3.56 -3.23
CA ARG A 60 -19.81 4.99 -3.04
C ARG A 60 -19.94 5.34 -1.55
N PRO A 61 -19.08 6.25 -1.02
CA PRO A 61 -19.20 6.70 0.35
C PRO A 61 -20.51 7.43 0.60
N ASP A 62 -21.09 7.22 1.78
CA ASP A 62 -22.38 7.78 2.22
C ASP A 62 -22.25 9.11 3.00
N GLY A 63 -21.03 9.52 3.35
CA GLY A 63 -20.72 10.72 4.11
C GLY A 63 -21.12 10.65 5.59
N LYS A 64 -21.46 9.45 6.10
CA LYS A 64 -21.88 9.24 7.50
C LYS A 64 -21.04 8.19 8.21
N ILE A 65 -20.93 7.01 7.60
CA ILE A 65 -20.12 5.89 8.12
C ILE A 65 -18.92 5.66 7.20
N SER A 66 -19.06 6.02 5.92
CA SER A 66 -18.04 5.89 4.88
C SER A 66 -17.81 7.23 4.21
N PHE A 67 -16.54 7.54 3.96
CA PHE A 67 -16.11 8.85 3.46
C PHE A 67 -15.19 8.66 2.27
N ASP A 68 -15.07 9.69 1.44
CA ASP A 68 -14.07 9.69 0.39
C ASP A 68 -12.66 9.87 0.97
N ARG A 69 -11.67 9.55 0.13
CA ARG A 69 -10.26 9.59 0.53
C ARG A 69 -9.75 11.00 0.84
N LEU A 70 -10.22 12.03 0.11
CA LEU A 70 -9.73 13.41 0.30
C LEU A 70 -10.23 14.00 1.61
N SER A 71 -11.50 13.78 1.96
CA SER A 71 -12.04 14.13 3.28
C SER A 71 -11.23 13.47 4.41
N SER A 72 -10.80 12.22 4.21
CA SER A 72 -9.98 11.49 5.18
C SER A 72 -8.57 12.08 5.32
N VAL A 73 -7.93 12.45 4.21
CA VAL A 73 -6.61 13.12 4.20
C VAL A 73 -6.67 14.49 4.87
N PHE A 74 -7.75 15.25 4.64
CA PHE A 74 -7.95 16.54 5.27
C PHE A 74 -7.94 16.45 6.80
N ILE A 75 -8.64 15.46 7.38
CA ILE A 75 -8.69 15.25 8.84
C ILE A 75 -7.34 14.77 9.39
N SER A 76 -6.53 14.11 8.56
CA SER A 76 -5.17 13.73 8.90
C SER A 76 -4.25 14.95 9.11
N ASN A 77 -4.71 16.14 8.69
CA ASN A 77 -4.00 17.42 8.76
C ASN A 77 -2.56 17.29 8.21
N THR A 78 -2.40 16.48 7.16
CA THR A 78 -1.11 16.29 6.50
C THR A 78 -0.84 17.45 5.56
N ASN A 79 0.37 17.99 5.60
CA ASN A 79 0.77 19.04 4.67
C ASN A 79 2.29 18.99 4.44
N HIS A 80 2.73 19.52 3.30
CA HIS A 80 4.13 19.69 2.95
C HIS A 80 4.30 21.03 2.25
N GLU A 81 5.49 21.62 2.33
CA GLU A 81 5.84 22.78 1.48
C GLU A 81 5.69 22.38 0.00
N GLU A 82 4.99 23.20 -0.79
CA GLU A 82 4.68 22.88 -2.19
C GLU A 82 5.91 22.99 -3.11
N ASP A 83 6.84 23.92 -2.81
CA ASP A 83 8.05 24.17 -3.60
C ASP A 83 9.24 23.31 -3.16
N GLN A 84 8.97 22.05 -2.77
CA GLN A 84 10.00 21.07 -2.45
C GLN A 84 9.98 19.91 -3.46
N PRO A 85 11.14 19.28 -3.76
CA PRO A 85 11.17 18.13 -4.64
C PRO A 85 10.33 16.96 -4.06
N PRO A 86 9.56 16.23 -4.89
CA PRO A 86 8.79 15.08 -4.41
C PRO A 86 9.69 14.06 -3.69
N HIS A 87 9.32 13.75 -2.46
CA HIS A 87 10.01 12.76 -1.62
C HIS A 87 9.61 11.30 -1.97
N LEU A 88 8.82 11.13 -3.02
CA LEU A 88 8.41 9.86 -3.61
C LEU A 88 9.06 9.76 -4.99
N ARG A 89 10.29 9.24 -5.01
CA ARG A 89 11.10 9.21 -6.22
C ARG A 89 10.80 7.95 -7.01
N LEU A 90 10.85 8.04 -8.34
CA LEU A 90 10.80 6.87 -9.21
C LEU A 90 12.23 6.55 -9.66
N ARG A 91 12.67 5.31 -9.44
CA ARG A 91 13.98 4.84 -9.94
C ARG A 91 14.00 4.84 -11.48
N ASP A 92 12.88 4.46 -12.07
CA ASP A 92 12.61 4.50 -13.51
C ASP A 92 11.17 5.01 -13.75
N PRO A 93 11.00 6.29 -14.16
CA PRO A 93 9.69 6.85 -14.45
C PRO A 93 8.90 6.09 -15.53
N ALA A 94 9.56 5.42 -16.48
CA ALA A 94 8.88 4.73 -17.57
C ALA A 94 8.09 3.51 -17.06
N LYS A 95 8.54 2.87 -15.96
CA LYS A 95 7.87 1.70 -15.37
C LYS A 95 6.47 2.01 -14.82
N ALA A 96 6.21 3.25 -14.40
CA ALA A 96 4.90 3.66 -13.92
C ALA A 96 3.81 3.38 -14.97
N ILE A 97 4.11 3.64 -16.25
CA ILE A 97 3.17 3.39 -17.35
C ILE A 97 3.40 2.02 -17.98
N ALA A 98 4.66 1.68 -18.29
CA ALA A 98 4.98 0.44 -19.01
C ALA A 98 4.63 -0.83 -18.23
N VAL A 99 4.72 -0.79 -16.90
CA VAL A 99 4.49 -1.93 -16.01
C VAL A 99 3.27 -1.71 -15.12
N ASN A 100 3.29 -0.72 -14.24
CA ASN A 100 2.25 -0.58 -13.21
C ASN A 100 0.89 -0.33 -13.83
N TYR A 101 0.76 0.67 -14.71
CA TYR A 101 -0.47 0.94 -15.43
C TYR A 101 -0.88 -0.22 -16.35
N ARG A 102 0.00 -0.64 -17.28
CA ARG A 102 -0.37 -1.61 -18.32
C ARG A 102 -0.60 -3.04 -17.83
N LEU A 103 0.14 -3.51 -16.81
CA LEU A 103 0.05 -4.89 -16.34
C LEU A 103 -0.79 -5.05 -15.08
N TYR A 104 -0.78 -4.03 -14.20
CA TYR A 104 -1.41 -4.08 -12.88
C TYR A 104 -2.51 -3.02 -12.67
N ASP A 105 -2.84 -2.25 -13.72
CA ASP A 105 -3.85 -1.19 -13.67
C ASP A 105 -3.58 -0.15 -12.56
N SER A 106 -2.30 0.25 -12.45
CA SER A 106 -1.76 1.23 -11.50
C SER A 106 -2.24 1.01 -10.06
N PRO A 107 -1.76 -0.06 -9.39
CA PRO A 107 -2.17 -0.41 -8.04
C PRO A 107 -1.87 0.70 -7.02
N GLU A 108 -0.90 1.57 -7.30
CA GLU A 108 -0.58 2.78 -6.53
C GLU A 108 -1.76 3.73 -6.33
N GLN A 109 -2.70 3.76 -7.27
CA GLN A 109 -3.92 4.57 -7.12
C GLN A 109 -4.88 4.02 -6.06
N ARG A 110 -4.70 2.75 -5.65
CA ARG A 110 -5.61 2.02 -4.75
C ARG A 110 -4.99 1.72 -3.39
N TYR A 111 -3.76 1.20 -3.36
CA TYR A 111 -3.10 0.90 -2.08
C TYR A 111 -2.64 2.16 -1.35
N CYS A 112 -2.48 3.29 -2.07
CA CYS A 112 -2.10 4.54 -1.44
C CYS A 112 -3.28 5.07 -0.61
N PRO A 113 -3.13 5.19 0.73
CA PRO A 113 -4.23 5.61 1.58
C PRO A 113 -4.57 7.10 1.42
N ALA A 114 -3.71 7.87 0.73
CA ALA A 114 -3.82 9.33 0.69
C ALA A 114 -3.99 9.93 -0.72
N GLY A 115 -4.17 9.10 -1.75
CA GLY A 115 -4.40 9.60 -3.11
C GLY A 115 -3.25 10.42 -3.67
N VAL A 116 -2.02 10.02 -3.33
CA VAL A 116 -0.81 10.66 -3.83
C VAL A 116 -0.59 10.36 -5.32
N TYR A 117 -0.98 9.18 -5.78
CA TYR A 117 -0.75 8.74 -7.15
C TYR A 117 -2.05 8.77 -7.95
N GLU A 118 -1.99 9.38 -9.13
CA GLU A 118 -3.11 9.45 -10.07
C GLU A 118 -2.59 9.29 -11.51
N ILE A 119 -3.30 8.53 -12.33
CA ILE A 119 -3.02 8.45 -13.77
C ILE A 119 -3.85 9.51 -14.48
N VAL A 120 -3.16 10.48 -15.07
CA VAL A 120 -3.75 11.58 -15.82
C VAL A 120 -3.48 11.37 -17.31
N GLN A 121 -4.42 11.76 -18.17
CA GLN A 121 -4.20 11.76 -19.62
C GLN A 121 -3.62 13.10 -20.06
N GLN A 122 -2.54 13.08 -20.84
CA GLN A 122 -2.01 14.29 -21.48
C GLN A 122 -3.04 14.85 -22.46
N ALA A 123 -3.35 16.15 -22.36
CA ALA A 123 -4.39 16.79 -23.17
C ALA A 123 -4.10 16.76 -24.68
N GLU A 124 -2.81 16.78 -25.07
CA GLU A 124 -2.38 16.89 -26.46
C GLU A 124 -2.27 15.51 -27.15
N THR A 125 -1.73 14.52 -26.45
CA THR A 125 -1.41 13.19 -27.02
C THR A 125 -2.40 12.11 -26.59
N GLY A 126 -3.16 12.33 -25.52
CA GLY A 126 -3.99 11.31 -24.87
C GLY A 126 -3.19 10.25 -24.11
N GLU A 127 -1.85 10.36 -24.07
CA GLU A 127 -1.01 9.37 -23.39
C GLU A 127 -1.14 9.49 -21.86
N PRO A 128 -1.27 8.36 -21.14
CA PRO A 128 -1.34 8.37 -19.69
C PRO A 128 0.04 8.66 -19.09
N TYR A 129 0.07 9.48 -18.04
CA TYR A 129 1.25 9.70 -17.21
C TYR A 129 0.88 9.64 -15.72
N LEU A 130 1.86 9.35 -14.87
CA LEU A 130 1.68 9.32 -13.43
C LEU A 130 1.90 10.71 -12.84
N GLN A 131 0.85 11.27 -12.23
CA GLN A 131 0.90 12.47 -11.40
C GLN A 131 1.18 12.06 -9.94
N ILE A 132 2.16 12.71 -9.30
CA ILE A 132 2.51 12.50 -7.89
C ILE A 132 2.16 13.76 -7.09
N ASN A 133 1.06 13.68 -6.35
CA ASN A 133 0.57 14.69 -5.40
C ASN A 133 1.23 14.49 -4.03
N ALA A 134 2.55 14.73 -3.96
CA ALA A 134 3.38 14.42 -2.80
C ALA A 134 2.94 15.14 -1.51
N GLN A 135 2.27 16.29 -1.61
CA GLN A 135 1.73 17.05 -0.49
C GLN A 135 0.73 16.27 0.37
N ASN A 136 0.02 15.30 -0.24
CA ASN A 136 -0.95 14.45 0.45
C ASN A 136 -0.29 13.30 1.24
N CYS A 137 1.02 13.08 1.14
CA CYS A 137 1.66 11.87 1.66
C CYS A 137 1.58 11.77 3.19
N VAL A 138 0.95 10.71 3.71
CA VAL A 138 0.85 10.45 5.17
C VAL A 138 2.00 9.59 5.72
N HIS A 139 3.08 9.42 4.96
CA HIS A 139 4.30 8.70 5.36
C HIS A 139 4.12 7.23 5.76
N CYS A 140 3.03 6.58 5.32
CA CYS A 140 2.72 5.18 5.64
C CYS A 140 3.70 4.13 5.08
N LYS A 141 4.51 4.50 4.08
CA LYS A 141 5.48 3.63 3.36
C LYS A 141 4.86 2.50 2.53
N THR A 142 3.54 2.42 2.39
CA THR A 142 2.88 1.36 1.60
C THR A 142 3.36 1.33 0.16
N CYS A 143 3.57 2.49 -0.47
CA CYS A 143 4.01 2.57 -1.87
C CYS A 143 5.42 2.00 -2.08
N ASP A 144 6.36 2.30 -1.18
CA ASP A 144 7.72 1.74 -1.16
C ASP A 144 7.70 0.20 -0.99
N ILE A 145 6.75 -0.32 -0.22
CA ILE A 145 6.64 -1.77 0.08
C ILE A 145 5.87 -2.55 -1.00
N LYS A 146 4.80 -1.98 -1.55
CA LYS A 146 3.81 -2.72 -2.36
C LYS A 146 4.02 -2.65 -3.86
N ASP A 147 4.76 -1.65 -4.33
CA ASP A 147 5.03 -1.48 -5.75
C ASP A 147 5.66 -2.75 -6.36
N PRO A 148 5.02 -3.40 -7.36
CA PRO A 148 5.43 -4.71 -7.86
C PRO A 148 6.90 -4.77 -8.31
N GLU A 149 7.41 -3.67 -8.84
CA GLU A 149 8.78 -3.52 -9.34
C GLU A 149 9.75 -2.87 -8.34
N GLN A 150 9.28 -2.51 -7.14
CA GLN A 150 10.08 -1.76 -6.15
C GLN A 150 10.74 -0.51 -6.76
N ASN A 151 9.98 0.19 -7.60
CA ASN A 151 10.39 1.35 -8.38
C ASN A 151 10.20 2.68 -7.63
N ILE A 152 9.21 2.76 -6.76
CA ILE A 152 9.02 3.89 -5.84
C ILE A 152 10.06 3.80 -4.72
N ASP A 153 10.79 4.90 -4.50
CA ASP A 153 11.79 5.08 -3.45
C ASP A 153 11.31 6.21 -2.53
N TRP A 154 10.79 5.83 -1.35
CA TRP A 154 10.36 6.81 -0.36
C TRP A 154 11.59 7.37 0.37
N VAL A 155 11.74 8.70 0.33
CA VAL A 155 12.75 9.41 1.13
C VAL A 155 12.06 10.38 2.09
N VAL A 156 12.80 10.84 3.10
CA VAL A 156 12.26 11.82 4.05
C VAL A 156 12.09 13.17 3.33
N PRO A 157 10.92 13.83 3.41
CA PRO A 157 10.76 15.22 2.94
C PRO A 157 11.47 16.21 3.86
N GLU A 158 11.34 17.51 3.59
CA GLU A 158 11.77 18.53 4.53
C GLU A 158 11.09 18.39 5.90
N GLY A 159 11.82 18.76 6.95
CA GLY A 159 11.36 18.62 8.33
C GLY A 159 10.12 19.48 8.61
N GLY A 160 9.16 18.91 9.34
CA GLY A 160 7.89 19.58 9.66
C GLY A 160 6.75 19.28 8.67
N GLY A 161 7.05 18.67 7.52
CA GLY A 161 6.04 18.11 6.62
C GLY A 161 5.53 16.74 7.06
N GLY A 162 4.32 16.39 6.63
CA GLY A 162 3.67 15.11 6.93
C GLY A 162 2.42 15.26 7.78
N PRO A 163 1.89 14.12 8.28
CA PRO A 163 0.67 14.12 9.07
C PRO A 163 0.83 14.80 10.43
N ASN A 164 -0.23 15.47 10.89
CA ASN A 164 -0.30 16.05 12.23
C ASN A 164 -1.38 15.31 13.04
N TYR A 165 -0.92 14.34 13.83
CA TYR A 165 -1.75 13.43 14.62
C TYR A 165 -1.63 13.79 16.11
N PRO A 166 -2.52 14.64 16.66
CA PRO A 166 -2.38 15.12 18.02
C PRO A 166 -2.56 14.03 19.08
N ASN A 167 -3.37 13.00 18.79
CA ASN A 167 -3.69 11.90 19.70
C ASN A 167 -4.12 10.62 18.94
N MET A 168 -3.59 10.43 17.71
CA MET A 168 -3.81 9.20 16.94
C MET A 168 -2.72 8.18 17.23
#